data_AF-A0AAN3V6P8-F1
#
_entry.id   AF-A0AAN3V6P8-F1
#
_cell.length_a   1.000
_cell.length_b   1.000
_cell.length_c   1.000
_cell.angle_alpha   90.00
_cell.angle_beta   90.00
_cell.angle_gamma   90.00
#
_symmetry.space_group_name_H-M   'P 1'
#
loop_
_entity.id
_entity.type
_entity.pdbx_description
1 polymer ?
#
loop_
_entity_poly.entity_id
_entity_poly.type
_entity_poly.pdbx_seq_one_letter_code
_entity_poly.pdbx_strand_id
1 'polypeptide(L)' 'MSARGINKVILVGRLGNDPEVRYIPNGGAVANLQVATSESWRDKQTGEMREQTEWHRVV' A
#
# COMPACT_ATOMS: atom_id res chain seq x y z
N MET A 1 -12.53 -4.31 29.16
CA MET A 1 -12.04 -5.46 28.36
C MET A 1 -12.01 -5.04 26.91
N SER A 2 -10.88 -5.17 26.23
CA SER A 2 -10.79 -4.89 24.80
C SER A 2 -11.62 -5.93 24.04
N ALA A 3 -12.50 -5.48 23.14
CA ALA A 3 -13.20 -6.34 22.20
C ALA A 3 -12.20 -6.79 21.13
N ARG A 4 -12.11 -8.10 20.88
CA ARG A 4 -11.36 -8.63 19.73
C ARG A 4 -12.09 -8.26 18.45
N GLY A 5 -11.40 -7.63 17.50
CA GLY A 5 -11.91 -7.28 16.18
C GLY A 5 -11.03 -7.84 15.06
N ILE A 6 -11.45 -7.66 13.81
CA ILE A 6 -10.66 -8.04 12.62
C ILE A 6 -10.12 -6.76 12.00
N ASN A 7 -8.80 -6.68 11.85
CA ASN A 7 -8.13 -5.71 11.00
C ASN A 7 -7.36 -6.48 9.92
N LYS A 8 -7.81 -6.38 8.66
CA LYS A 8 -7.23 -7.09 7.53
C LYS A 8 -7.18 -6.16 6.33
N VAL A 9 -6.03 -6.10 5.68
CA VAL A 9 -5.82 -5.39 4.43
C VAL A 9 -5.35 -6.41 3.38
N ILE A 10 -5.88 -6.32 2.17
CA ILE A 10 -5.45 -7.11 1.00
C ILE A 10 -5.12 -6.10 -0.10
N LEU A 11 -3.88 -6.14 -0.61
CA LEU A 11 -3.40 -5.24 -1.66
C LEU A 11 -2.93 -6.06 -2.86
N VAL A 12 -3.29 -5.60 -4.06
CA VAL A 12 -2.73 -6.08 -5.33
C VAL A 12 -2.27 -4.84 -6.09
N GLY A 13 -0.97 -4.72 -6.30
CA GLY A 13 -0.37 -3.52 -6.87
C GLY A 13 1.04 -3.76 -7.37
N ARG A 14 1.74 -2.68 -7.68
CA ARG A 14 3.12 -2.71 -8.19
C ARG A 14 4.08 -2.11 -7.19
N LEU A 15 5.30 -2.63 -7.10
CA LEU A 15 6.35 -1.99 -6.31
C LEU A 15 6.80 -0.69 -7.00
N GLY A 16 6.88 0.40 -6.23
CA GLY A 16 7.40 1.69 -6.73
C GLY A 16 8.92 1.76 -6.79
N ASN A 17 9.57 0.96 -5.96
CA ASN A 17 11.02 0.86 -5.83
C ASN A 17 11.40 -0.53 -5.31
N ASP A 18 12.68 -0.86 -5.41
CA ASP A 18 13.21 -2.08 -4.81
C ASP A 18 12.97 -2.10 -3.29
N PRO A 19 12.68 -3.28 -2.70
CA PRO A 19 12.50 -3.43 -1.26
C PRO A 19 13.71 -2.89 -0.46
N GLU A 20 13.44 -2.07 0.56
CA GLU A 20 14.49 -1.64 1.49
C GLU A 20 14.59 -2.65 2.64
N VAL A 21 15.67 -3.43 2.68
CA VAL A 21 15.90 -4.44 3.71
C VAL A 21 16.89 -3.92 4.76
N ARG A 22 16.53 -4.02 6.03
CA ARG A 22 17.38 -3.64 7.18
C ARG A 22 17.46 -4.79 8.18
N TYR A 23 18.66 -5.02 8.70
CA TYR A 23 18.90 -5.99 9.77
C TYR A 23 18.91 -5.27 11.11
N ILE A 24 18.06 -5.72 12.03
CA ILE A 24 17.97 -5.17 13.37
C ILE A 24 18.99 -5.86 14.30
N PRO A 25 19.50 -5.19 15.36
CA PRO A 25 20.58 -5.71 16.21
C PRO A 25 20.30 -7.07 16.87
N ASN A 26 19.04 -7.46 16.99
CA ASN A 26 18.61 -8.76 17.52
C ASN A 26 18.60 -9.88 16.45
N GLY A 27 19.11 -9.62 15.24
CA GLY A 27 19.26 -10.60 14.17
C GLY A 27 18.04 -10.75 13.23
N GLY A 28 16.96 -10.02 13.47
CA GLY A 28 15.82 -9.99 12.54
C GLY A 28 16.10 -9.17 11.27
N ALA A 29 15.40 -9.50 10.18
CA ALA A 29 15.36 -8.68 8.97
C ALA A 29 13.98 -8.02 8.84
N VAL A 30 13.94 -6.74 8.48
CA VAL A 30 12.72 -5.98 8.19
C VAL A 30 12.81 -5.45 6.77
N ALA A 31 11.76 -5.62 5.98
CA ALA A 31 11.65 -5.10 4.63
C ALA A 31 10.57 -4.02 4.57
N ASN A 32 10.91 -2.81 4.11
CA ASN A 32 9.90 -1.81 3.75
C ASN A 32 9.60 -1.93 2.25
N LEU A 33 8.31 -1.98 1.90
CA LEU A 33 7.83 -1.95 0.52
C LEU A 33 6.97 -0.71 0.29
N GLN A 34 7.04 -0.15 -0.92
CA GLN A 34 6.09 0.85 -1.39
C GLN A 34 5.27 0.25 -2.54
N VAL A 35 3.96 0.11 -2.34
CA VAL A 35 3.04 -0.51 -3.32
C VAL A 35 2.11 0.55 -3.88
N ALA A 36 2.09 0.69 -5.20
CA ALA A 36 1.13 1.52 -5.92
C ALA A 36 -0.15 0.73 -6.25
N THR A 37 -1.31 1.34 -5.97
CA THR A 37 -2.62 0.92 -6.48
C THR A 37 -3.28 2.10 -7.18
N SER A 38 -3.92 1.87 -8.33
CA SER A 38 -4.53 2.94 -9.13
C SER A 38 -6.00 2.66 -9.35
N GLU A 39 -6.84 3.69 -9.17
CA GLU A 39 -8.25 3.68 -9.53
C GLU A 39 -8.50 4.64 -10.68
N SER A 40 -9.23 4.19 -11.69
CA SER A 40 -9.66 5.02 -12.82
C SER A 40 -11.17 5.12 -12.85
N TRP A 41 -11.70 6.34 -12.93
CA TRP A 41 -13.14 6.58 -13.00
C TRP A 41 -13.46 7.74 -13.94
N ARG A 42 -14.72 7.79 -14.38
CA ARG A 42 -15.23 8.92 -15.14
C ARG A 42 -15.76 9.99 -14.19
N ASP A 43 -15.23 11.20 -14.27
CA ASP A 43 -15.71 12.32 -13.47
C ASP A 43 -17.15 12.70 -13.85
N LYS A 44 -18.01 12.86 -12.86
CA LYS A 44 -19.45 13.12 -13.08
C LYS A 44 -19.74 14.56 -13.52
N GLN A 45 -18.87 15.51 -13.24
CA GLN A 45 -19.03 16.93 -13.59
C GLN A 45 -18.45 17.22 -14.97
N THR A 46 -17.25 16.69 -15.26
CA THR A 46 -16.54 16.98 -16.53
C THR A 46 -16.76 15.90 -17.59
N GLY A 47 -17.12 14.68 -17.20
CA GLY A 47 -17.27 13.55 -18.11
C GLY A 47 -15.94 12.95 -18.59
N GLU A 48 -14.81 13.43 -18.08
CA GLU A 48 -13.46 12.99 -18.44
C GLU A 48 -13.04 11.76 -17.61
N MET A 49 -12.11 10.97 -18.15
CA MET A 49 -11.46 9.91 -17.38
C MET A 49 -10.42 10.53 -16.44
N ARG A 50 -10.51 10.19 -15.16
CA ARG A 50 -9.51 10.52 -14.13
C ARG A 50 -8.86 9.24 -13.63
N GLU A 51 -7.61 9.36 -13.21
CA GLU A 51 -6.84 8.30 -12.57
C GLU A 51 -6.23 8.86 -11.28
N GLN A 52 -6.31 8.10 -10.20
CA GLN A 52 -5.66 8.40 -8.94
C GLN A 52 -4.85 7.19 -8.50
N THR A 53 -3.60 7.42 -8.15
CA THR A 53 -2.70 6.39 -7.61
C THR A 53 -2.47 6.64 -6.13
N GLU A 54 -2.67 5.60 -5.33
CA GLU A 54 -2.32 5.56 -3.91
C GLU A 54 -1.02 4.78 -3.70
N TRP A 55 -0.24 5.23 -2.71
CA TRP A 55 1.02 4.62 -2.32
C TRP A 55 0.94 4.06 -0.91
N HIS A 56 1.00 2.74 -0.80
CA HIS A 56 0.92 2.00 0.45
C HIS A 56 2.31 1.68 0.95
N ARG A 57 2.61 2.08 2.20
CA ARG A 57 3.84 1.65 2.89
C ARG A 57 3.56 0.35 3.64
N VAL A 58 4.20 -0.74 3.20
CA VAL A 58 4.10 -2.07 3.83
C VAL A 58 5.39 -2.35 4.61
N VAL A 59 5.25 -2.84 5.84
CA VAL A 59 6.34 -3.19 6.78
C VAL A 59 6.07 -4.56 7.37
#